data_AF-A0A8S1CDZ7-F1
#
_entry.id   AF-A0A8S1CDZ7-F1
#
_cell.length_a   1.000
_cell.length_b   1.000
_cell.length_c   1.000
_cell.angle_alpha   90.00
_cell.angle_beta   90.00
_cell.angle_gamma   90.00
#
_symmetry.space_group_name_H-M   'P 1'
#
loop_
_entity.id
_entity.type
_entity.pdbx_description
1 polymer ?
#
loop_
_entity_poly.entity_id
_entity_poly.type
_entity_poly.pdbx_seq_one_letter_code
_entity_poly.pdbx_strand_id
1 'polypeptide(L)'
;MAENKKQAEFSIDRKISKFRTHLTPEDELKKFSHEELVARVQQLEAYTYQLKNIIKKSGSNVIDNVTLIGMDKINSDTSGETCTLKKKNRPFDFSKCSKRRILLRILYLGWDLDGYAVQDNSTKTIEHHLFLALTKSCLIQDRQSSNYHRCGRTDKGVSAFSQVISIDVRSKLPSEATDLSQELPYCKMLNRLLPDEIRVLSWAPAPSPEFSARFDCVRRKYRYFFPRGSLDLGLMGKAAALLVGGHDFRNFCKMDVGNGVVDYKRSIFQASVTVMQQNDPQVSFLIN
;
A
#
# COMPACT_ATOMS: atom_id res chain seq x y z
N MET A 1 27.75 50.08 31.60
CA MET A 1 26.88 49.37 32.57
C MET A 1 26.08 48.33 31.81
N ALA A 2 26.17 47.09 32.26
CA ALA A 2 25.57 45.91 31.68
C ALA A 2 24.07 45.82 31.98
N GLU A 3 23.30 45.11 31.16
CA GLU A 3 22.32 44.13 31.66
C GLU A 3 21.77 43.18 30.58
N ASN A 4 21.52 41.95 31.02
CA ASN A 4 21.18 40.73 30.31
C ASN A 4 19.72 40.67 29.80
N LYS A 5 19.48 39.94 28.70
CA LYS A 5 18.45 38.87 28.67
C LYS A 5 18.62 37.90 27.48
N LYS A 6 18.67 36.61 27.83
CA LYS A 6 18.80 35.43 26.98
C LYS A 6 17.65 35.29 25.96
N GLN A 7 17.98 34.97 24.71
CA GLN A 7 17.06 34.39 23.72
C GLN A 7 16.97 32.87 23.93
N ALA A 8 15.74 32.35 23.90
CA ALA A 8 15.46 30.93 23.90
C ALA A 8 15.27 30.44 22.45
N GLU A 9 16.10 29.51 22.02
CA GLU A 9 15.89 28.69 20.82
C GLU A 9 14.85 27.61 21.12
N PHE A 10 13.80 27.52 20.30
CA PHE A 10 12.84 26.42 20.33
C PHE A 10 13.10 25.46 19.16
N SER A 11 13.63 24.30 19.51
CA SER A 11 13.90 23.12 18.68
C SER A 11 12.60 22.41 18.27
N ILE A 12 12.41 22.19 16.96
CA ILE A 12 11.31 21.38 16.40
C ILE A 12 11.88 20.01 16.06
N ASP A 13 12.00 19.14 17.06
CA ASP A 13 12.48 17.76 16.85
C ASP A 13 11.87 16.73 17.83
N ARG A 14 10.54 16.77 18.06
CA ARG A 14 9.92 15.96 19.13
C ARG A 14 8.58 15.29 18.86
N LYS A 15 8.10 15.18 17.61
CA LYS A 15 6.75 14.60 17.37
C LYS A 15 6.69 13.24 16.68
N ILE A 16 7.79 12.69 16.16
CA ILE A 16 7.80 11.33 15.56
C ILE A 16 8.28 10.24 16.56
N SER A 17 8.85 10.62 17.70
CA SER A 17 9.38 9.67 18.69
C SER A 17 8.32 8.99 19.59
N LYS A 18 7.08 9.48 19.65
CA LYS A 18 6.13 9.15 20.74
C LYS A 18 5.40 7.80 20.65
N PHE A 19 5.60 7.00 19.60
CA PHE A 19 5.00 5.64 19.51
C PHE A 19 5.99 4.50 19.77
N ARG A 20 7.29 4.80 19.93
CA ARG A 20 8.34 3.82 20.29
C ARG A 20 8.73 3.84 21.77
N THR A 21 8.10 4.68 22.60
CA THR A 21 8.67 5.12 23.89
C THR A 21 8.44 4.23 25.12
N HIS A 22 7.85 3.04 25.01
CA HIS A 22 7.60 2.21 26.20
C HIS A 22 7.83 0.70 26.00
N LEU A 23 8.83 0.32 25.20
CA LEU A 23 9.39 -1.02 25.31
C LEU A 23 10.57 -0.95 26.28
N THR A 24 10.52 -1.74 27.34
CA THR A 24 11.66 -1.91 28.26
C THR A 24 12.87 -2.36 27.44
N PRO A 25 14.01 -1.62 27.48
CA PRO A 25 15.21 -2.01 26.76
C PRO A 25 15.67 -3.41 27.13
N GLU A 26 16.22 -4.15 26.17
CA GLU A 26 16.66 -5.54 26.36
C GLU A 26 17.71 -5.67 27.48
N ASP A 27 18.54 -4.65 27.65
CA ASP A 27 19.58 -4.59 28.69
C ASP A 27 19.02 -4.44 30.11
N GLU A 28 17.79 -3.93 30.25
CA GLU A 28 17.10 -3.89 31.54
C GLU A 28 16.42 -5.22 31.83
N LEU A 29 15.88 -5.89 30.81
CA LEU A 29 15.24 -7.20 30.95
C LEU A 29 16.22 -8.29 31.41
N LYS A 30 17.49 -8.21 30.99
CA LYS A 30 18.55 -9.14 31.40
C LYS A 30 18.94 -9.02 32.88
N LYS A 31 18.50 -7.97 33.59
CA LYS A 31 18.78 -7.76 35.02
C LYS A 31 17.75 -8.43 35.94
N PHE A 32 16.61 -8.84 35.41
CA PHE A 32 15.56 -9.50 36.18
C PHE A 32 15.87 -10.99 36.32
N SER A 33 15.54 -11.54 37.48
CA SER A 33 15.54 -12.99 37.69
C SER A 33 14.44 -13.65 36.84
N HIS A 34 14.58 -14.96 36.60
CA HIS A 34 13.59 -15.72 35.83
C HIS A 34 12.18 -15.63 36.44
N GLU A 35 12.07 -15.64 37.76
CA GLU A 35 10.79 -15.54 38.48
C GLU A 35 10.13 -14.17 38.30
N GLU A 36 10.91 -13.09 38.34
CA GLU A 36 10.40 -11.73 38.13
C GLU A 36 9.94 -11.49 36.69
N LEU A 37 10.64 -12.06 35.71
CA LEU A 37 10.22 -12.00 34.30
C LEU A 37 8.89 -12.72 34.08
N VAL A 38 8.72 -13.92 34.66
CA VAL A 38 7.46 -14.67 34.58
C VAL A 38 6.31 -13.88 35.20
N ALA A 39 6.51 -13.31 36.39
CA ALA A 39 5.49 -12.48 37.04
C ALA A 39 5.13 -11.24 36.20
N ARG A 40 6.12 -10.61 35.56
CA ARG A 40 5.90 -9.45 34.70
C ARG A 40 5.11 -9.79 33.45
N VAL A 41 5.36 -10.94 32.83
CA VAL A 41 4.60 -11.43 31.67
C VAL A 41 3.14 -11.66 32.05
N GLN A 42 2.88 -12.37 33.15
CA GLN A 42 1.50 -12.61 33.64
C GLN A 42 0.75 -11.29 33.90
N GLN A 43 1.42 -10.29 34.46
CA GLN A 43 0.84 -8.97 34.70
C GLN A 43 0.47 -8.26 33.37
N LEU A 44 1.34 -8.33 32.37
CA LEU A 44 1.09 -7.72 31.05
C LEU A 44 -0.04 -8.44 30.30
N GLU A 45 -0.13 -9.76 30.42
CA GLU A 45 -1.23 -10.57 29.88
C GLU A 45 -2.57 -10.17 30.52
N ALA A 46 -2.62 -10.03 31.84
CA ALA A 46 -3.83 -9.58 32.55
C ALA A 46 -4.25 -8.16 32.12
N TYR A 47 -3.28 -7.25 31.99
CA TYR A 47 -3.54 -5.86 31.57
C TYR A 47 -4.06 -5.78 30.12
N THR A 48 -3.45 -6.52 29.19
CA THR A 48 -3.92 -6.57 27.80
C THR A 48 -5.31 -7.18 27.68
N TYR A 49 -5.65 -8.19 28.50
CA TYR A 49 -7.00 -8.74 28.56
C TYR A 49 -8.04 -7.70 29.02
N GLN A 50 -7.72 -6.91 30.05
CA GLN A 50 -8.60 -5.83 30.52
C GLN A 50 -8.82 -4.76 29.44
N LEU A 51 -7.75 -4.34 28.74
CA LEU A 51 -7.86 -3.37 27.65
C LEU A 51 -8.74 -3.87 26.50
N LYS A 52 -8.59 -5.14 26.10
CA LYS A 52 -9.45 -5.77 25.09
C LYS A 52 -10.93 -5.73 25.49
N ASN A 53 -11.24 -5.98 26.77
CA ASN A 53 -12.61 -5.93 27.28
C ASN A 53 -13.18 -4.50 27.30
N ILE A 54 -12.37 -3.50 27.64
CA ILE A 54 -12.76 -2.09 27.61
C ILE A 54 -13.04 -1.64 26.16
N ILE A 55 -12.19 -2.02 25.20
CA ILE A 55 -12.39 -1.74 23.77
C ILE A 55 -13.67 -2.40 23.26
N LYS A 56 -13.92 -3.65 23.64
CA LYS A 56 -15.14 -4.38 23.30
C LYS A 56 -16.41 -3.71 23.86
N LYS A 57 -16.34 -3.14 25.07
CA LYS A 57 -17.46 -2.44 25.73
C LYS A 57 -17.70 -1.03 25.16
N SER A 58 -16.69 -0.39 24.59
CA SER A 58 -16.75 0.96 24.01
C SER A 58 -17.16 0.99 22.53
N GLY A 59 -17.52 -0.15 21.93
CA GLY A 59 -18.13 -0.23 20.59
C GLY A 59 -17.19 0.14 19.42
N SER A 60 -15.89 0.30 19.67
CA SER A 60 -14.91 0.63 18.64
C SER A 60 -14.48 -0.65 17.89
N ASN A 61 -15.15 -0.95 16.77
CA ASN A 61 -14.85 -2.06 15.85
C ASN A 61 -13.53 -1.88 15.07
N VAL A 62 -12.40 -1.67 15.74
CA VAL A 62 -11.12 -1.39 15.06
C VAL A 62 -10.16 -2.58 15.01
N ILE A 63 -10.30 -3.64 15.81
CA ILE A 63 -9.31 -4.73 15.80
C ILE A 63 -9.96 -6.10 16.05
N ASP A 64 -10.39 -6.77 14.99
CA ASP A 64 -10.81 -8.19 15.04
C ASP A 64 -10.20 -9.05 13.91
N ASN A 65 -9.07 -8.62 13.31
CA ASN A 65 -8.41 -9.38 12.22
C ASN A 65 -6.94 -9.72 12.49
N VAL A 66 -6.55 -9.89 13.75
CA VAL A 66 -5.31 -10.61 14.10
C VAL A 66 -5.69 -11.78 15.00
N THR A 67 -6.10 -12.85 14.33
CA THR A 67 -6.35 -14.24 14.79
C THR A 67 -5.31 -14.66 15.83
N LEU A 68 -5.68 -15.02 17.06
CA LEU A 68 -6.17 -16.34 17.47
C LEU A 68 -5.26 -17.50 17.01
N ILE A 69 -4.35 -17.90 17.91
CA ILE A 69 -3.87 -19.27 18.01
C ILE A 69 -4.10 -19.70 19.46
N GLY A 70 -4.88 -20.78 19.65
CA GLY A 70 -4.83 -21.64 20.82
C GLY A 70 -5.59 -21.18 22.06
N MET A 71 -6.81 -21.71 22.27
CA MET A 71 -7.13 -22.63 23.37
C MET A 71 -8.64 -22.85 23.44
N ASP A 72 -9.01 -24.13 23.42
CA ASP A 72 -10.37 -24.62 23.57
C ASP A 72 -10.90 -24.46 25.02
N LYS A 73 -12.24 -24.57 25.12
CA LYS A 73 -13.07 -25.20 26.19
C LYS A 73 -13.95 -24.34 27.12
N ILE A 74 -15.27 -24.61 26.97
CA ILE A 74 -16.30 -25.02 27.97
C ILE A 74 -17.28 -23.98 28.56
N ASN A 75 -18.56 -24.16 28.14
CA ASN A 75 -19.91 -24.04 28.74
C ASN A 75 -20.21 -23.15 29.97
N SER A 76 -21.34 -22.40 29.93
CA SER A 76 -22.67 -22.82 30.44
C SER A 76 -23.72 -21.67 30.41
N ASP A 77 -24.96 -22.02 30.03
CA ASP A 77 -26.30 -21.56 30.51
C ASP A 77 -26.66 -20.05 30.53
N THR A 78 -27.88 -19.54 30.33
CA THR A 78 -29.27 -19.92 29.95
C THR A 78 -29.93 -18.57 29.57
N SER A 79 -30.74 -18.41 28.52
CA SER A 79 -32.22 -18.43 28.54
C SER A 79 -32.71 -17.40 27.50
N GLY A 80 -33.87 -17.65 26.90
CA GLY A 80 -34.21 -17.27 25.52
C GLY A 80 -34.65 -15.83 25.27
N GLU A 81 -34.45 -15.41 24.01
CA GLU A 81 -35.33 -14.52 23.26
C GLU A 81 -34.99 -14.60 21.75
N THR A 82 -36.01 -14.93 20.95
CA THR A 82 -36.12 -15.04 19.48
C THR A 82 -34.84 -14.92 18.62
N CYS A 83 -34.33 -16.07 18.17
CA CYS A 83 -33.21 -16.19 17.23
C CYS A 83 -33.64 -15.96 15.77
N THR A 84 -33.47 -14.75 15.23
CA THR A 84 -33.13 -14.63 13.80
C THR A 84 -31.71 -15.20 13.65
N LEU A 85 -31.58 -16.39 13.06
CA LEU A 85 -30.29 -17.03 12.78
C LEU A 85 -29.45 -16.11 11.88
N LYS A 86 -28.62 -15.24 12.49
CA LYS A 86 -27.53 -14.56 11.80
C LYS A 86 -26.69 -15.67 11.16
N LYS A 87 -26.76 -15.82 9.83
CA LYS A 87 -25.90 -16.76 9.08
C LYS A 87 -24.46 -16.53 9.55
N LYS A 88 -23.91 -17.47 10.33
CA LYS A 88 -22.50 -17.47 10.67
C LYS A 88 -21.75 -17.46 9.34
N ASN A 89 -21.00 -16.39 9.07
CA ASN A 89 -20.18 -16.28 7.87
C ASN A 89 -19.21 -17.45 7.89
N ARG A 90 -19.47 -18.48 7.07
CA ARG A 90 -18.52 -19.58 6.90
C ARG A 90 -17.34 -19.01 6.12
N PRO A 91 -16.09 -19.17 6.60
CA PRO A 91 -14.93 -18.69 5.89
C PRO A 91 -14.85 -19.33 4.51
N PHE A 92 -14.43 -18.56 3.51
CA PHE A 92 -14.24 -19.07 2.16
C PHE A 92 -13.09 -20.06 2.13
N ASP A 93 -13.30 -21.22 1.52
CA ASP A 93 -12.32 -22.29 1.42
C ASP A 93 -11.49 -22.15 0.14
N PHE A 94 -10.26 -21.65 0.27
CA PHE A 94 -9.35 -21.46 -0.85
C PHE A 94 -8.74 -22.76 -1.39
N SER A 95 -8.81 -23.87 -0.64
CA SER A 95 -8.24 -25.16 -1.08
C SER A 95 -8.98 -25.79 -2.26
N LYS A 96 -10.24 -25.39 -2.46
CA LYS A 96 -11.13 -25.91 -3.52
C LYS A 96 -10.98 -25.18 -4.85
N CYS A 97 -10.15 -24.16 -4.92
CA CYS A 97 -9.99 -23.34 -6.11
C CYS A 97 -8.56 -23.40 -6.61
N SER A 98 -8.41 -23.36 -7.93
CA SER A 98 -7.11 -23.12 -8.56
C SER A 98 -6.67 -21.67 -8.32
N LYS A 99 -5.36 -21.43 -8.44
CA LYS A 99 -4.77 -20.09 -8.42
C LYS A 99 -4.16 -19.79 -9.78
N ARG A 100 -4.20 -18.52 -10.19
CA ARG A 100 -3.60 -18.06 -11.43
C ARG A 100 -2.85 -16.75 -11.19
N ARG A 101 -1.65 -16.69 -11.78
CA ARG A 101 -0.86 -15.47 -11.92
C ARG A 101 -1.50 -14.57 -12.97
N ILE A 102 -1.94 -13.37 -12.57
CA ILE A 102 -2.52 -12.40 -13.50
C ILE A 102 -1.82 -11.05 -13.41
N LEU A 103 -1.96 -10.27 -14.49
CA LEU A 103 -1.65 -8.86 -14.55
C LEU A 103 -2.94 -8.07 -14.43
N LEU A 104 -2.98 -7.11 -13.51
CA LEU A 104 -4.08 -6.15 -13.39
C LEU A 104 -3.61 -4.77 -13.81
N ARG A 105 -4.32 -4.16 -14.76
CA ARG A 105 -4.12 -2.77 -15.15
C ARG A 105 -5.10 -1.88 -14.38
N ILE A 106 -4.56 -0.96 -13.63
CA ILE A 106 -5.28 -0.12 -12.66
C ILE A 106 -5.11 1.34 -13.06
N LEU A 107 -6.22 2.06 -13.04
CA LEU A 107 -6.31 3.50 -13.11
C LEU A 107 -6.67 4.02 -11.73
N TYR A 108 -6.02 5.10 -11.30
CA TYR A 108 -6.44 5.84 -10.13
C TYR A 108 -6.17 7.33 -10.25
N LEU A 109 -7.09 8.12 -9.71
CA LEU A 109 -6.91 9.55 -9.47
C LEU A 109 -6.36 9.74 -8.06
N GLY A 110 -5.12 10.20 -7.96
CA GLY A 110 -4.35 10.16 -6.72
C GLY A 110 -4.53 11.36 -5.79
N TRP A 111 -5.29 12.39 -6.18
CA TRP A 111 -5.33 13.68 -5.48
C TRP A 111 -5.66 13.58 -3.99
N ASP A 112 -6.67 12.78 -3.65
CA ASP A 112 -7.12 12.61 -2.25
C ASP A 112 -6.52 11.37 -1.55
N LEU A 113 -5.53 10.72 -2.19
CA LEU A 113 -4.89 9.51 -1.69
C LEU A 113 -3.45 9.78 -1.23
N ASP A 114 -3.03 9.10 -0.17
CA ASP A 114 -1.72 9.22 0.46
C ASP A 114 -0.61 8.44 -0.28
N GLY A 115 -0.80 8.26 -1.58
CA GLY A 115 0.10 7.55 -2.48
C GLY A 115 -0.23 6.07 -2.64
N TYR A 116 0.62 5.37 -3.38
CA TYR A 116 0.34 4.00 -3.77
C TYR A 116 0.46 3.01 -2.61
N ALA A 117 1.62 3.00 -1.95
CA ALA A 117 1.98 1.96 -0.99
C ALA A 117 1.30 2.18 0.36
N VAL A 118 0.90 1.08 1.02
CA VAL A 118 0.32 1.13 2.38
C VAL A 118 1.29 1.79 3.36
N GLN A 119 0.72 2.57 4.28
CA GLN A 119 1.41 3.22 5.38
C GLN A 119 0.66 2.89 6.68
N ASP A 120 1.37 2.73 7.80
CA ASP A 120 0.76 2.32 9.08
C ASP A 120 -0.22 3.36 9.64
N ASN A 121 -0.05 4.62 9.25
CA ASN A 121 -0.83 5.76 9.71
C ASN A 121 -1.98 6.15 8.77
N SER A 122 -2.15 5.49 7.61
CA SER A 122 -3.18 5.84 6.65
C SER A 122 -3.77 4.65 5.90
N THR A 123 -5.10 4.60 5.88
CA THR A 123 -5.89 3.67 5.06
C THR A 123 -6.22 4.25 3.68
N LYS A 124 -5.91 5.52 3.42
CA LYS A 124 -6.23 6.21 2.16
C LYS A 124 -5.16 6.00 1.08
N THR A 125 -4.69 4.76 0.93
CA THR A 125 -3.69 4.39 -0.07
C THR A 125 -4.31 3.49 -1.13
N ILE A 126 -3.79 3.55 -2.36
CA ILE A 126 -4.28 2.71 -3.47
C ILE A 126 -4.18 1.23 -3.09
N GLU A 127 -3.04 0.84 -2.52
CA GLU A 127 -2.78 -0.53 -2.13
C GLU A 127 -3.68 -1.00 -0.98
N HIS A 128 -4.03 -0.14 -0.02
CA HIS A 128 -4.99 -0.50 1.03
C HIS A 128 -6.37 -0.83 0.44
N HIS A 129 -6.92 0.06 -0.40
CA HIS A 129 -8.23 -0.17 -1.02
C HIS A 129 -8.23 -1.38 -1.95
N LEU A 130 -7.14 -1.58 -2.70
CA LEU A 130 -6.98 -2.73 -3.59
C LEU A 130 -6.98 -4.05 -2.82
N PHE A 131 -6.19 -4.17 -1.75
CA PHE A 131 -6.15 -5.38 -0.94
C PHE A 131 -7.44 -5.63 -0.18
N LEU A 132 -8.09 -4.57 0.31
CA LEU A 132 -9.42 -4.67 0.89
C LEU A 132 -10.44 -5.26 -0.10
N ALA A 133 -10.43 -4.79 -1.35
CA ALA A 133 -11.30 -5.31 -2.41
C ALA A 133 -10.97 -6.75 -2.80
N LEU A 134 -9.68 -7.10 -2.92
CA LEU A 134 -9.21 -8.45 -3.25
C LEU A 134 -9.60 -9.48 -2.17
N THR A 135 -9.44 -9.14 -0.89
CA THR A 135 -9.85 -10.02 0.22
C THR A 135 -11.37 -10.11 0.33
N LYS A 136 -12.10 -8.99 0.25
CA LYS A 136 -13.59 -8.99 0.31
C LYS A 136 -14.23 -9.76 -0.85
N SER A 137 -13.62 -9.74 -2.04
CA SER A 137 -14.07 -10.53 -3.19
C SER A 137 -13.64 -12.01 -3.15
N CYS A 138 -12.91 -12.41 -2.10
CA CYS A 138 -12.33 -13.74 -1.93
C CYS A 138 -11.42 -14.13 -3.11
N LEU A 139 -10.74 -13.16 -3.72
CA LEU A 139 -9.75 -13.41 -4.78
C LEU A 139 -8.39 -13.79 -4.21
N ILE A 140 -8.07 -13.28 -3.01
CA ILE A 140 -6.86 -13.65 -2.26
C ILE A 140 -7.24 -13.94 -0.81
N GLN A 141 -6.45 -14.78 -0.15
CA GLN A 141 -6.57 -15.03 1.28
C GLN A 141 -5.98 -13.88 2.08
N ASP A 142 -4.72 -13.54 1.77
CA ASP A 142 -3.97 -12.48 2.41
C ASP A 142 -2.91 -11.92 1.44
N ARG A 143 -2.24 -10.86 1.87
CA ARG A 143 -1.24 -10.18 1.05
C ARG A 143 0.04 -11.00 0.85
N GLN A 144 0.51 -11.70 1.88
CA GLN A 144 1.78 -12.41 1.87
C GLN A 144 1.72 -13.63 0.95
N SER A 145 0.59 -14.34 0.92
CA SER A 145 0.38 -15.51 0.07
C SER A 145 0.05 -15.21 -1.40
N SER A 146 -0.12 -13.93 -1.76
CA SER A 146 -0.58 -13.51 -3.09
C SER A 146 0.54 -13.26 -4.12
N ASN A 147 1.81 -13.46 -3.74
CA ASN A 147 2.98 -13.20 -4.59
C ASN A 147 2.93 -11.83 -5.27
N TYR A 148 2.50 -10.79 -4.56
CA TYR A 148 2.16 -9.51 -5.17
C TYR A 148 3.40 -8.68 -5.54
N HIS A 149 3.44 -8.16 -6.78
CA HIS A 149 4.43 -7.17 -7.23
C HIS A 149 3.75 -6.00 -7.92
N ARG A 150 4.26 -4.80 -7.68
CA ARG A 150 3.80 -3.55 -8.31
C ARG A 150 4.84 -3.01 -9.27
N CYS A 151 4.40 -2.50 -10.42
CA CYS A 151 5.30 -1.93 -11.40
C CYS A 151 6.01 -0.68 -10.86
N GLY A 152 5.31 0.26 -10.26
CA GLY A 152 5.91 1.45 -9.64
C GLY A 152 5.27 1.81 -8.31
N ARG A 153 5.96 2.59 -7.50
CA ARG A 153 5.32 3.36 -6.43
C ARG A 153 5.01 4.74 -6.98
N THR A 154 3.88 5.30 -6.59
CA THR A 154 3.56 6.71 -6.79
C THR A 154 3.42 7.38 -5.44
N ASP A 155 3.85 8.63 -5.37
CA ASP A 155 3.77 9.45 -4.17
C ASP A 155 2.36 10.00 -3.95
N LYS A 156 2.14 10.60 -2.78
CA LYS A 156 0.88 11.26 -2.44
C LYS A 156 0.45 12.25 -3.52
N GLY A 157 -0.81 12.21 -3.92
CA GLY A 157 -1.36 13.10 -4.95
C GLY A 157 -1.13 12.64 -6.40
N VAL A 158 -0.24 11.67 -6.66
CA VAL A 158 0.12 11.26 -8.01
C VAL A 158 -0.90 10.27 -8.57
N SER A 159 -1.43 10.58 -9.76
CA SER A 159 -2.37 9.72 -10.49
C SER A 159 -1.66 8.73 -11.41
N ALA A 160 -2.33 7.63 -11.76
CA ALA A 160 -1.85 6.71 -12.79
C ALA A 160 -3.00 6.23 -13.68
N PHE A 161 -2.76 6.20 -14.99
CA PHE A 161 -3.73 5.69 -15.97
C PHE A 161 -3.54 4.21 -16.31
N SER A 162 -2.37 3.66 -16.03
CA SER A 162 -2.02 2.28 -16.41
C SER A 162 -0.96 1.71 -15.47
N GLN A 163 -1.18 1.84 -14.17
CA GLN A 163 -0.40 1.09 -13.19
C GLN A 163 -0.64 -0.40 -13.42
N VAL A 164 0.41 -1.21 -13.36
CA VAL A 164 0.30 -2.66 -13.51
C VAL A 164 0.79 -3.33 -12.24
N ILE A 165 0.03 -4.33 -11.79
CA ILE A 165 0.45 -5.25 -10.74
C ILE A 165 0.43 -6.68 -11.27
N SER A 166 1.29 -7.53 -10.74
CA SER A 166 1.22 -8.98 -10.90
C SER A 166 0.85 -9.59 -9.56
N ILE A 167 -0.12 -10.51 -9.56
CA ILE A 167 -0.67 -11.10 -8.34
C ILE A 167 -1.28 -12.47 -8.64
N ASP A 168 -1.20 -13.36 -7.65
CA ASP A 168 -1.83 -14.68 -7.69
C ASP A 168 -3.23 -14.56 -7.11
N VAL A 169 -4.23 -14.88 -7.93
CA VAL A 169 -5.65 -14.82 -7.55
C VAL A 169 -6.32 -16.16 -7.70
N ARG A 170 -7.42 -16.36 -6.96
CA ARG A 170 -8.36 -17.44 -7.16
C ARG A 170 -8.87 -17.43 -8.60
N SER A 171 -8.75 -18.59 -9.25
CA SER A 171 -9.22 -18.86 -10.60
C SER A 171 -10.43 -19.79 -10.55
N LYS A 172 -11.35 -19.65 -11.51
CA LYS A 172 -12.40 -20.66 -11.74
C LYS A 172 -11.87 -21.79 -12.63
N LEU A 173 -10.90 -21.50 -13.48
CA LEU A 173 -10.35 -22.42 -14.46
C LEU A 173 -9.05 -23.06 -13.96
N PRO A 174 -8.70 -24.29 -14.40
CA PRO A 174 -7.38 -24.88 -14.17
C PRO A 174 -6.24 -23.97 -14.65
N SER A 175 -5.05 -24.10 -14.10
CA SER A 175 -3.89 -23.25 -14.42
C SER A 175 -3.45 -23.37 -15.89
N GLU A 176 -3.64 -24.54 -16.46
CA GLU A 176 -3.26 -24.94 -17.83
C GLU A 176 -4.29 -24.53 -18.88
N ALA A 177 -5.45 -24.01 -18.47
CA ALA A 177 -6.50 -23.60 -19.40
C ALA A 177 -6.02 -22.47 -20.34
N THR A 178 -6.21 -22.68 -21.64
CA THR A 178 -5.86 -21.72 -22.70
C THR A 178 -7.03 -20.79 -23.03
N ASP A 179 -8.26 -21.30 -23.06
CA ASP A 179 -9.46 -20.48 -23.17
C ASP A 179 -9.87 -19.95 -21.79
N LEU A 180 -9.84 -18.62 -21.65
CA LEU A 180 -10.17 -17.89 -20.43
C LEU A 180 -11.53 -17.18 -20.51
N SER A 181 -12.36 -17.49 -21.52
CA SER A 181 -13.69 -16.89 -21.73
C SER A 181 -14.62 -17.06 -20.53
N GLN A 182 -14.49 -18.17 -19.80
CA GLN A 182 -15.30 -18.53 -18.63
C GLN A 182 -14.65 -18.18 -17.28
N GLU A 183 -13.57 -17.40 -17.30
CA GLU A 183 -12.87 -16.98 -16.09
C GLU A 183 -13.72 -16.03 -15.23
N LEU A 184 -13.34 -15.87 -13.96
CA LEU A 184 -13.96 -14.90 -13.08
C LEU A 184 -13.87 -13.47 -13.65
N PRO A 185 -14.95 -12.66 -13.55
CA PRO A 185 -14.96 -11.29 -14.05
C PRO A 185 -14.22 -10.34 -13.10
N TYR A 186 -12.91 -10.50 -12.97
CA TYR A 186 -12.07 -9.83 -11.97
C TYR A 186 -12.29 -8.32 -11.91
N CYS A 187 -12.30 -7.64 -13.06
CA CYS A 187 -12.51 -6.19 -13.12
C CYS A 187 -13.86 -5.78 -12.54
N LYS A 188 -14.94 -6.49 -12.89
CA LYS A 188 -16.29 -6.22 -12.38
C LYS A 188 -16.40 -6.51 -10.88
N MET A 189 -15.76 -7.57 -10.41
CA MET A 189 -15.75 -7.93 -8.98
C MET A 189 -15.03 -6.86 -8.15
N LEU A 190 -13.86 -6.42 -8.60
CA LEU A 190 -13.05 -5.43 -7.89
C LEU A 190 -13.68 -4.03 -7.96
N ASN A 191 -14.13 -3.58 -9.12
CA ASN A 191 -14.71 -2.24 -9.29
C ASN A 191 -16.03 -2.03 -8.52
N ARG A 192 -16.71 -3.09 -8.08
CA ARG A 192 -17.88 -2.98 -7.17
C ARG A 192 -17.50 -2.67 -5.73
N LEU A 193 -16.25 -2.96 -5.36
CA LEU A 193 -15.73 -2.84 -3.98
C LEU A 193 -14.73 -1.68 -3.83
N LEU A 194 -14.16 -1.23 -4.95
CA LEU A 194 -13.21 -0.13 -4.99
C LEU A 194 -13.93 1.22 -4.93
N PRO A 195 -13.33 2.24 -4.29
CA PRO A 195 -13.77 3.63 -4.38
C PRO A 195 -13.82 4.13 -5.83
N ASP A 196 -14.58 5.19 -6.10
CA ASP A 196 -14.80 5.70 -7.45
C ASP A 196 -13.54 6.19 -8.16
N GLU A 197 -12.56 6.63 -7.38
CA GLU A 197 -11.27 7.12 -7.80
C GLU A 197 -10.33 6.01 -8.28
N ILE A 198 -10.62 4.74 -7.97
CA ILE A 198 -9.79 3.57 -8.31
C ILE A 198 -10.58 2.61 -9.19
N ARG A 199 -10.03 2.29 -10.36
CA ARG A 199 -10.65 1.38 -11.33
C ARG A 199 -9.64 0.38 -11.87
N VAL A 200 -10.01 -0.89 -11.84
CA VAL A 200 -9.36 -1.94 -12.61
C VAL A 200 -9.92 -1.88 -14.03
N LEU A 201 -9.06 -1.54 -14.98
CA LEU A 201 -9.44 -1.37 -16.38
C LEU A 201 -9.51 -2.70 -17.13
N SER A 202 -8.52 -3.54 -16.91
CA SER A 202 -8.37 -4.80 -17.62
C SER A 202 -7.46 -5.75 -16.85
N TRP A 203 -7.53 -7.03 -17.21
CA TRP A 203 -6.62 -8.04 -16.71
C TRP A 203 -6.12 -8.92 -17.86
N ALA A 204 -5.00 -9.61 -17.64
CA ALA A 204 -4.47 -10.62 -18.54
C ALA A 204 -3.80 -11.75 -17.72
N PRO A 205 -3.76 -13.00 -18.21
CA PRO A 205 -2.86 -13.99 -17.63
C PRO A 205 -1.42 -13.51 -17.73
N ALA A 206 -0.60 -13.81 -16.72
CA ALA A 206 0.82 -13.51 -16.81
C ALA A 206 1.52 -14.45 -17.82
N PRO A 207 2.55 -13.97 -18.55
CA PRO A 207 3.29 -14.79 -19.50
C PRO A 207 3.99 -16.01 -18.87
N SER A 208 4.41 -15.89 -17.61
CA SER A 208 5.00 -16.98 -16.82
C SER A 208 4.55 -16.90 -15.35
N PRO A 209 4.64 -18.01 -14.59
CA PRO A 209 4.34 -18.01 -13.16
C PRO A 209 5.21 -17.04 -12.34
N GLU A 210 6.45 -16.82 -12.76
CA GLU A 210 7.44 -15.98 -12.08
C GLU A 210 7.36 -14.51 -12.49
N PHE A 211 6.58 -14.17 -13.53
CA PHE A 211 6.52 -12.82 -14.08
C PHE A 211 6.20 -11.81 -12.98
N SER A 212 7.05 -10.80 -12.84
CA SER A 212 6.94 -9.70 -11.91
C SER A 212 6.69 -8.41 -12.66
N ALA A 213 5.54 -7.78 -12.39
CA ALA A 213 5.25 -6.45 -12.91
C ALA A 213 6.32 -5.41 -12.55
N ARG A 214 7.13 -5.66 -11.50
CA ARG A 214 8.25 -4.79 -11.10
C ARG A 214 9.50 -5.00 -11.94
N PHE A 215 9.96 -6.25 -12.02
CA PHE A 215 11.28 -6.60 -12.55
C PHE A 215 11.26 -6.80 -14.07
N ASP A 216 10.16 -7.31 -14.62
CA ASP A 216 9.98 -7.48 -16.07
C ASP A 216 9.46 -6.20 -16.76
N CYS A 217 9.25 -5.13 -15.99
CA CYS A 217 8.89 -3.84 -16.56
C CYS A 217 10.10 -3.21 -17.27
N VAL A 218 9.97 -3.09 -18.59
CA VAL A 218 11.02 -2.52 -19.45
C VAL A 218 11.13 -0.99 -19.31
N ARG A 219 9.99 -0.28 -19.30
CA ARG A 219 9.94 1.21 -19.28
C ARG A 219 8.71 1.72 -18.54
N ARG A 220 8.82 2.94 -18.01
CA ARG A 220 7.74 3.65 -17.32
C ARG A 220 7.62 5.04 -17.90
N LYS A 221 6.42 5.41 -18.33
CA LYS A 221 6.12 6.70 -18.91
C LYS A 221 5.33 7.56 -17.94
N TYR A 222 5.80 8.78 -17.72
CA TYR A 222 5.12 9.78 -16.91
C TYR A 222 4.75 10.99 -17.76
N ARG A 223 3.63 11.62 -17.40
CA ARG A 223 3.20 12.88 -17.97
C ARG A 223 2.78 13.80 -16.83
N TYR A 224 3.39 14.98 -16.79
CA TYR A 224 3.06 16.04 -15.85
C TYR A 224 2.23 17.09 -16.58
N PHE A 225 1.18 17.57 -15.94
CA PHE A 225 0.34 18.64 -16.44
C PHE A 225 0.48 19.85 -15.51
N PHE A 226 0.72 21.03 -16.07
CA PHE A 226 0.83 22.26 -15.30
C PHE A 226 0.41 23.48 -16.13
N PRO A 227 -0.08 24.56 -15.50
CA PRO A 227 -0.37 25.81 -16.19
C PRO A 227 0.89 26.39 -16.85
N ARG A 228 0.78 26.96 -18.05
CA ARG A 228 1.92 27.61 -18.73
C ARG A 228 2.48 28.80 -17.96
N GLY A 229 1.62 29.70 -17.50
CA GLY A 229 2.06 30.98 -16.93
C GLY A 229 3.07 31.71 -17.83
N SER A 230 4.17 32.17 -17.24
CA SER A 230 5.29 32.83 -17.92
C SER A 230 6.41 31.89 -18.37
N LEU A 231 6.16 30.58 -18.47
CA LEU A 231 7.19 29.60 -18.83
C LEU A 231 7.63 29.73 -20.29
N ASP A 232 8.95 29.74 -20.51
CA ASP A 232 9.55 29.70 -21.84
C ASP A 232 9.69 28.25 -22.33
N LEU A 233 8.77 27.83 -23.20
CA LEU A 233 8.76 26.47 -23.74
C LEU A 233 9.94 26.15 -24.64
N GLY A 234 10.55 27.15 -25.28
CA GLY A 234 11.74 26.96 -26.10
C GLY A 234 12.94 26.57 -25.23
N LEU A 235 13.15 27.29 -24.13
CA LEU A 235 14.20 26.94 -23.16
C LEU A 235 13.89 25.64 -22.43
N MET A 236 12.65 25.40 -22.02
CA MET A 236 12.27 24.12 -21.40
C MET A 236 12.47 22.94 -22.34
N GLY A 237 12.15 23.09 -23.64
CA GLY A 237 12.39 22.07 -24.64
C GLY A 237 13.88 21.76 -24.83
N LYS A 238 14.72 22.80 -24.89
CA LYS A 238 16.19 22.65 -24.92
C LYS A 238 16.72 21.93 -23.67
N ALA A 239 16.24 22.32 -22.49
CA ALA A 239 16.64 21.69 -21.22
C ALA A 239 16.17 20.23 -21.14
N ALA A 240 14.94 19.92 -21.58
CA ALA A 240 14.41 18.56 -21.60
C ALA A 240 15.25 17.63 -22.50
N ALA A 241 15.73 18.12 -23.64
CA ALA A 241 16.59 17.34 -24.54
C ALA A 241 17.91 16.90 -23.87
N LEU A 242 18.45 17.69 -22.93
CA LEU A 242 19.66 17.34 -22.17
C LEU A 242 19.45 16.17 -21.20
N LEU A 243 18.20 15.88 -20.81
CA LEU A 243 17.89 14.75 -19.94
C LEU A 243 17.94 13.41 -20.69
N VAL A 244 17.80 13.41 -22.01
CA VAL A 244 17.76 12.18 -22.83
C VAL A 244 19.13 11.51 -22.83
N GLY A 245 19.14 10.17 -22.73
CA GLY A 245 20.35 9.37 -22.62
C GLY A 245 20.57 8.80 -21.22
N GLY A 246 21.75 8.19 -21.03
CA GLY A 246 22.15 7.58 -19.76
C GLY A 246 22.96 8.58 -18.92
N HIS A 247 22.40 8.99 -17.78
CA HIS A 247 23.04 9.97 -16.87
C HIS A 247 22.94 9.52 -15.42
N ASP A 248 23.77 10.13 -14.57
CA ASP A 248 23.63 10.01 -13.11
C ASP A 248 22.62 11.05 -12.61
N PHE A 249 21.47 10.56 -12.13
CA PHE A 249 20.36 11.41 -11.68
C PHE A 249 20.31 11.61 -10.16
N ARG A 250 21.42 11.42 -9.43
CA ARG A 250 21.43 11.54 -7.95
C ARG A 250 20.88 12.88 -7.45
N ASN A 251 21.11 13.97 -8.17
CA ASN A 251 20.64 15.31 -7.79
C ASN A 251 19.14 15.54 -8.09
N PHE A 252 18.50 14.62 -8.81
CA PHE A 252 17.08 14.65 -9.13
C PHE A 252 16.27 13.65 -8.30
N CYS A 253 16.90 12.97 -7.34
CA CYS A 253 16.23 12.00 -6.49
C CYS A 253 16.34 12.38 -5.01
N LYS A 254 15.37 11.93 -4.23
CA LYS A 254 15.48 11.97 -2.78
C LYS A 254 16.49 10.91 -2.34
N MET A 255 17.58 11.34 -1.74
CA MET A 255 18.59 10.43 -1.20
C MET A 255 18.00 9.63 -0.04
N ASP A 256 18.00 8.31 -0.19
CA ASP A 256 17.54 7.38 0.84
C ASP A 256 18.68 6.41 1.18
N VAL A 257 19.57 6.90 2.05
CA VAL A 257 20.79 6.19 2.46
C VAL A 257 20.44 4.89 3.20
N GLY A 258 19.27 4.82 3.86
CA GLY A 258 18.82 3.65 4.59
C GLY A 258 18.40 2.48 3.71
N ASN A 259 17.99 2.74 2.47
CA ASN A 259 17.55 1.71 1.51
C ASN A 259 18.69 1.12 0.66
N GLY A 260 19.95 1.50 0.93
CA GLY A 260 21.12 0.92 0.25
C GLY A 260 21.21 1.23 -1.24
N VAL A 261 20.50 2.27 -1.72
CA VAL A 261 20.57 2.67 -3.13
C VAL A 261 21.91 3.36 -3.37
N VAL A 262 22.78 2.69 -4.12
CA VAL A 262 24.10 3.20 -4.50
C VAL A 262 24.22 3.56 -5.98
N ASP A 263 23.28 3.08 -6.80
CA ASP A 263 23.26 3.34 -8.24
C ASP A 263 22.11 4.26 -8.67
N TYR A 264 22.50 5.43 -9.18
CA TYR A 264 21.65 6.52 -9.62
C TYR A 264 21.67 6.71 -11.14
N LYS A 265 22.36 5.83 -11.89
CA LYS A 265 22.36 5.87 -13.34
C LYS A 265 21.02 5.43 -13.89
N ARG A 266 20.39 6.26 -14.70
CA ARG A 266 19.13 5.95 -15.38
C ARG A 266 19.22 6.38 -16.83
N SER A 267 18.42 5.74 -17.67
CA SER A 267 18.31 6.08 -19.09
C SER A 267 16.94 6.67 -19.37
N ILE A 268 16.90 7.90 -19.88
CA ILE A 268 15.69 8.53 -20.39
C ILE A 268 15.68 8.35 -21.91
N PHE A 269 14.61 7.75 -22.43
CA PHE A 269 14.44 7.51 -23.87
C PHE A 269 13.80 8.70 -24.56
N GLN A 270 12.91 9.41 -23.87
CA GLN A 270 12.23 10.57 -24.42
C GLN A 270 11.91 11.57 -23.30
N ALA A 271 12.17 12.85 -23.55
CA ALA A 271 11.69 13.95 -22.74
C ALA A 271 11.18 15.07 -23.66
N SER A 272 9.94 15.52 -23.48
CA SER A 272 9.36 16.57 -24.31
C SER A 272 8.35 17.44 -23.57
N VAL A 273 8.27 18.71 -23.99
CA VAL A 273 7.32 19.70 -23.46
C VAL A 273 6.37 20.09 -24.59
N THR A 274 5.07 20.02 -24.34
CA THR A 274 4.03 20.25 -25.37
C THR A 274 2.88 21.07 -24.81
N VAL A 275 2.31 21.96 -25.62
CA VAL A 275 1.07 22.68 -25.27
C VAL A 275 -0.13 21.79 -25.60
N MET A 276 -1.07 21.66 -24.68
CA MET A 276 -2.21 20.73 -24.80
C MET A 276 -3.42 21.37 -25.50
N GLN A 277 -3.67 22.67 -25.31
CA GLN A 277 -4.76 23.40 -25.97
C GLN A 277 -4.29 24.80 -26.37
N GLN A 278 -4.75 25.31 -27.52
CA GLN A 278 -4.37 26.65 -28.00
C GLN A 278 -5.02 27.78 -27.17
N ASN A 279 -6.20 27.55 -26.59
CA ASN A 279 -6.99 28.57 -25.90
C ASN A 279 -6.95 28.49 -24.37
N ASP A 280 -6.48 27.39 -23.79
CA ASP A 280 -6.14 27.25 -22.37
C ASP A 280 -4.71 26.69 -22.32
N PRO A 281 -3.68 27.50 -21.94
CA PRO A 281 -2.30 27.10 -22.12
C PRO A 281 -1.89 26.14 -20.99
N GLN A 282 -2.49 24.97 -20.94
CA GLN A 282 -1.95 23.85 -20.19
C GLN A 282 -0.78 23.27 -20.96
N VAL A 283 0.30 23.03 -20.24
CA VAL A 283 1.52 22.42 -20.76
C VAL A 283 1.62 21.02 -20.19
N SER A 284 2.05 20.08 -21.03
CA SER A 284 2.42 18.76 -20.57
C SER A 284 3.91 18.49 -20.79
N PHE A 285 4.55 17.98 -19.75
CA PHE A 285 5.90 17.42 -19.82
C PHE A 285 5.82 15.91 -19.80
N LEU A 286 6.34 15.27 -20.84
CA LEU A 286 6.36 13.83 -21.02
C LEU A 286 7.79 13.33 -20.82
N ILE A 287 7.93 12.25 -20.05
CA ILE A 287 9.19 11.54 -19.84
C ILE A 287 8.94 10.02 -19.94
N ASN A 288 9.81 9.31 -20.64
CA ASN A 288 9.75 7.86 -20.86
C ASN A 288 11.14 7.22 -20.82
#